data_AF-A0A0M8NSJ0-F1
#
_entry.id   AF-A0A0M8NSJ0-F1
#
_cell.length_a   1.000
_cell.length_b   1.000
_cell.length_c   1.000
_cell.angle_alpha   90.00
_cell.angle_beta   90.00
_cell.angle_gamma   90.00
#
_symmetry.space_group_name_H-M   'P 1'
#
loop_
_entity.id
_entity.type
_entity.pdbx_description
1 polymer ?
#
loop_
_entity_poly.entity_id
_entity_poly.type
_entity_poly.pdbx_seq_one_letter_code
_entity_poly.pdbx_strand_id
1 'polypeptide(L)'
;MWKIYKLQEDGTTGAALPFSSRALVSPGNYIVLDTKRNPTTVNLTTESAPHRIRTRDISSQDQGQSERDRLQRSFRDSLRNRDRCCTITEPSTIFTEEHPFQDIDATHVFPVIRLEEWRRGGYWHCITDTRPNSEIGDSGLYSAQNGLLLRADIHAHFNGFQIGIDPDANYKIIVFGSDPTGMGGTHLRDSARSGTQRVSPDLLRWHLRMCLYNRFKANAEPRPMWEEDLEEDPIGSILMQPDAAGRMEVELFTRLGGLVA
;
A
#
# COMPACT_ATOMS: atom_id res chain seq x y z
N MET A 1 2.41 -27.84 -6.54
CA MET A 1 2.90 -26.69 -5.77
C MET A 1 4.42 -26.78 -5.67
N TRP A 2 5.14 -25.77 -6.14
CA TRP A 2 6.60 -25.68 -6.06
C TRP A 2 7.06 -25.44 -4.60
N LYS A 3 8.35 -25.61 -4.33
CA LYS A 3 8.97 -25.33 -3.02
C LYS A 3 10.36 -24.71 -3.19
N ILE A 4 10.79 -23.95 -2.19
CA ILE A 4 12.12 -23.34 -2.14
C ILE A 4 13.00 -24.20 -1.23
N TYR A 5 14.23 -24.47 -1.67
CA TYR A 5 15.22 -25.26 -0.94
C TYR A 5 16.48 -24.45 -0.77
N LYS A 6 17.14 -24.58 0.39
CA LYS A 6 18.50 -24.04 0.57
C LYS A 6 19.45 -24.86 -0.30
N LEU A 7 20.23 -24.19 -1.13
CA LEU A 7 21.29 -24.81 -1.91
C LEU A 7 22.57 -24.84 -1.07
N GLN A 8 23.12 -26.02 -0.87
CA GLN A 8 24.37 -26.21 -0.16
C GLN A 8 25.56 -25.89 -1.08
N GLU A 9 26.74 -25.69 -0.49
CA GLU A 9 27.97 -25.39 -1.25
C GLU A 9 28.37 -26.52 -2.22
N ASP A 10 28.01 -27.77 -1.90
CA ASP A 10 28.23 -28.94 -2.76
C ASP A 10 27.21 -29.08 -3.90
N GLY A 11 26.28 -28.12 -4.04
CA GLY A 11 25.23 -28.13 -5.06
C GLY A 11 24.03 -29.01 -4.72
N THR A 12 24.03 -29.70 -3.57
CA THR A 12 22.88 -30.48 -3.11
C THR A 12 21.80 -29.59 -2.51
N THR A 13 20.58 -30.12 -2.46
CA THR A 13 19.45 -29.41 -1.84
C THR A 13 19.28 -29.83 -0.39
N GLY A 14 19.27 -28.84 0.50
CA GLY A 14 18.92 -29.03 1.90
C GLY A 14 17.43 -29.27 2.10
N ALA A 15 16.95 -29.07 3.34
CA ALA A 15 15.53 -29.12 3.62
C ALA A 15 14.76 -28.03 2.86
N ALA A 16 13.53 -28.35 2.46
CA ALA A 16 12.61 -27.34 1.95
C ALA A 16 12.40 -26.27 3.02
N LEU A 17 12.41 -25.01 2.62
CA LEU A 17 12.03 -23.92 3.51
C LEU A 17 10.62 -24.19 4.03
N PRO A 18 10.40 -24.15 5.35
CA PRO A 18 9.09 -24.36 5.90
C PRO A 18 8.17 -23.24 5.42
N PHE A 19 6.94 -23.59 5.09
CA PHE A 19 5.86 -22.63 4.88
C PHE A 19 5.39 -22.11 6.26
N SER A 20 6.29 -21.50 7.01
CA SER A 20 6.03 -20.94 8.34
C SER A 20 6.43 -19.48 8.35
N SER A 21 5.48 -18.64 8.75
CA SER A 21 5.55 -17.20 8.60
C SER A 21 6.57 -16.52 9.54
N ARG A 22 7.20 -17.27 10.46
CA ARG A 22 8.22 -16.78 11.41
C ARG A 22 9.61 -17.39 11.22
N ALA A 23 9.77 -18.32 10.28
CA ALA A 23 11.09 -18.89 10.03
C ALA A 23 11.97 -17.85 9.32
N LEU A 24 12.99 -17.35 10.02
CA LEU A 24 14.01 -16.52 9.41
C LEU A 24 14.73 -17.34 8.33
N VAL A 25 14.72 -16.83 7.11
CA VAL A 25 15.50 -17.40 6.01
C VAL A 25 16.92 -16.86 6.13
N SER A 26 17.88 -17.73 6.41
CA SER A 26 19.28 -17.32 6.51
C SER A 26 19.79 -16.80 5.16
N PRO A 27 20.73 -15.85 5.12
CA PRO A 27 21.43 -15.51 3.89
C PRO A 27 22.05 -16.77 3.23
N GLY A 28 21.97 -16.87 1.91
CA GLY A 28 22.51 -18.00 1.16
C GLY A 28 21.89 -18.17 -0.22
N ASN A 29 22.30 -19.22 -0.91
CA ASN A 29 21.76 -19.60 -2.21
C ASN A 29 20.52 -20.48 -2.04
N TYR A 30 19.51 -20.23 -2.87
CA TYR A 30 18.24 -20.95 -2.83
C TYR A 30 17.84 -21.38 -4.24
N ILE A 31 17.17 -22.52 -4.34
CA ILE A 31 16.64 -23.05 -5.60
C ILE A 31 15.14 -23.32 -5.47
N VAL A 32 14.40 -22.97 -6.51
CA VAL A 32 12.96 -23.28 -6.63
C VAL A 32 12.82 -24.57 -7.42
N LEU A 33 12.18 -25.56 -6.81
CA LEU A 33 11.90 -26.84 -7.47
C LEU A 33 10.40 -27.08 -7.61
N ASP A 34 10.00 -27.73 -8.69
CA ASP A 34 8.64 -28.18 -8.94
C ASP A 34 8.26 -29.36 -8.02
N THR A 35 7.04 -29.90 -8.19
CA THR A 35 6.57 -31.06 -7.42
C THR A 35 7.37 -32.34 -7.67
N LYS A 36 8.11 -32.41 -8.77
CA LYS A 36 8.96 -33.54 -9.17
C LYS A 36 10.44 -33.31 -8.84
N ARG A 37 10.76 -32.24 -8.10
CA ARG A 37 12.11 -31.79 -7.76
C ARG A 37 12.98 -31.36 -8.95
N ASN A 38 12.36 -30.99 -10.06
CA ASN A 38 13.10 -30.38 -11.16
C ASN A 38 13.27 -28.88 -10.91
N PRO A 39 14.42 -28.29 -11.30
CA PRO A 39 14.60 -26.84 -11.29
C PRO A 39 13.48 -26.14 -12.04
N THR A 40 12.84 -25.18 -11.38
CA THR A 40 11.85 -24.31 -12.01
C THR A 40 12.55 -23.05 -12.50
N THR A 41 12.36 -22.71 -13.77
CA THR A 41 12.85 -21.43 -14.31
C THR A 41 12.17 -20.28 -13.59
N VAL A 42 12.97 -19.45 -12.92
CA VAL A 42 12.52 -18.19 -12.32
C VAL A 42 12.91 -17.07 -13.27
N ASN A 43 11.91 -16.37 -13.80
CA ASN A 43 12.13 -15.22 -14.67
C ASN A 43 12.08 -13.92 -13.86
N LEU A 44 12.92 -12.96 -14.24
CA LEU A 44 12.81 -11.60 -13.74
C LEU A 44 11.57 -10.94 -14.31
N THR A 45 10.82 -10.25 -13.46
CA THR A 45 9.72 -9.40 -13.90
C THR A 45 10.26 -8.03 -14.32
N THR A 46 9.67 -7.47 -15.36
CA THR A 46 9.88 -6.06 -15.75
C THR A 46 8.95 -5.11 -14.99
N GLU A 47 8.00 -5.65 -14.22
CA GLU A 47 7.11 -4.85 -13.39
C GLU A 47 7.89 -4.18 -12.25
N SER A 48 7.50 -2.96 -11.94
CA SER A 48 8.05 -2.20 -10.82
C SER A 48 6.92 -1.58 -10.01
N ALA A 49 7.15 -1.41 -8.71
CA ALA A 49 6.18 -0.72 -7.86
C ALA A 49 6.03 0.72 -8.34
N PRO A 50 4.84 1.32 -8.36
CA PRO A 50 4.70 2.73 -8.74
C PRO A 50 5.40 3.67 -7.77
N HIS A 51 5.61 4.92 -8.17
CA HIS A 51 5.86 5.98 -7.21
C HIS A 51 4.53 6.46 -6.62
N ARG A 52 4.51 6.81 -5.34
CA ARG A 52 3.34 7.35 -4.63
C ARG A 52 3.76 8.59 -3.85
N ILE A 53 2.90 9.59 -3.83
CA ILE A 53 3.01 10.75 -2.93
C ILE A 53 1.86 10.68 -1.95
N ARG A 54 2.09 11.08 -0.70
CA ARG A 54 1.03 11.19 0.30
C ARG A 54 -0.01 12.21 -0.17
N THR A 55 -1.22 11.74 -0.45
CA THR A 55 -2.37 12.63 -0.60
C THR A 55 -2.66 13.21 0.78
N ARG A 56 -2.37 14.50 1.00
CA ARG A 56 -2.70 15.17 2.26
C ARG A 56 -4.21 15.27 2.37
N ASP A 57 -4.76 14.89 3.54
CA ASP A 57 -6.17 15.12 3.83
C ASP A 57 -6.43 16.62 3.80
N ILE A 58 -7.37 17.05 2.96
CA ILE A 58 -7.77 18.45 2.86
C ILE A 58 -8.36 18.85 4.21
N SER A 59 -7.78 19.90 4.82
CA SER A 59 -8.27 20.42 6.09
C SER A 59 -9.74 20.79 5.94
N SER A 60 -10.52 20.62 7.01
CA SER A 60 -11.96 20.95 7.04
C SER A 60 -12.28 22.41 6.67
N GLN A 61 -11.27 23.28 6.58
CA GLN A 61 -11.41 24.71 6.28
C GLN A 61 -11.32 25.03 4.78
N ASP A 62 -10.77 24.15 3.95
CA ASP A 62 -10.86 24.29 2.50
C ASP A 62 -12.20 23.71 2.03
N GLN A 63 -13.23 24.57 1.99
CA GLN A 63 -14.49 24.29 1.33
C GLN A 63 -14.29 24.23 -0.19
N GLY A 64 -13.59 23.21 -0.66
CA GLY A 64 -13.53 22.85 -2.06
C GLY A 64 -14.91 22.36 -2.53
N GLN A 65 -15.47 23.08 -3.51
CA GLN A 65 -16.73 22.78 -4.18
C GLN A 65 -16.62 21.61 -5.18
N SER A 66 -15.44 21.00 -5.34
CA SER A 66 -15.23 19.94 -6.32
C SER A 66 -15.83 18.60 -5.87
N GLU A 67 -16.26 17.80 -6.84
CA GLU A 67 -16.77 16.44 -6.59
C GLU A 67 -15.71 15.58 -5.86
N ARG A 68 -14.44 15.72 -6.26
CA ARG A 68 -13.31 15.05 -5.64
C ARG A 68 -13.22 15.31 -4.13
N ASP A 69 -13.38 16.56 -3.70
CA ASP A 69 -13.27 16.91 -2.28
C ASP A 69 -14.41 16.30 -1.46
N ARG A 70 -15.61 16.26 -2.05
CA ARG A 70 -16.77 15.57 -1.46
C ARG A 70 -16.51 14.07 -1.33
N LEU A 71 -16.00 13.43 -2.37
CA LEU A 71 -15.68 12.01 -2.36
C LEU A 71 -14.56 11.66 -1.36
N GLN A 72 -13.52 12.50 -1.28
CA GLN A 72 -12.45 12.35 -0.29
C GLN A 72 -12.99 12.45 1.15
N ARG A 73 -13.90 13.40 1.43
CA ARG A 73 -14.57 13.51 2.73
C ARG A 73 -15.41 12.27 3.05
N SER A 74 -16.22 11.82 2.08
CA SER A 74 -17.03 10.60 2.20
C SER A 74 -16.18 9.36 2.51
N PHE A 75 -15.08 9.18 1.78
CA PHE A 75 -14.11 8.11 1.99
C PHE A 75 -13.53 8.15 3.40
N ARG A 76 -13.00 9.31 3.82
CA ARG A 76 -12.42 9.51 5.14
C ARG A 76 -13.42 9.21 6.25
N ASP A 77 -14.63 9.75 6.15
CA ASP A 77 -15.64 9.59 7.18
C ASP A 77 -16.14 8.13 7.26
N SER A 78 -16.21 7.44 6.12
CA SER A 78 -16.50 6.00 6.05
C SER A 78 -15.44 5.17 6.79
N LEU A 79 -14.15 5.45 6.58
CA LEU A 79 -13.06 4.77 7.27
C LEU A 79 -13.03 5.08 8.76
N ARG A 80 -13.23 6.34 9.15
CA ARG A 80 -13.32 6.76 10.56
C ARG A 80 -14.46 6.05 11.29
N ASN A 81 -15.62 5.93 10.65
CA ASN A 81 -16.76 5.21 11.21
C ASN A 81 -16.48 3.71 11.35
N ARG A 82 -15.84 3.11 10.34
CA ARG A 82 -15.49 1.67 10.32
C ARG A 82 -14.42 1.33 11.36
N ASP A 83 -13.30 2.04 11.35
CA ASP A 83 -12.07 1.61 12.02
C ASP A 83 -11.84 2.25 13.38
N ARG A 84 -12.36 3.47 13.60
CA ARG A 84 -12.27 4.26 14.83
C ARG A 84 -10.85 4.66 15.28
N CYS A 85 -9.82 3.95 14.84
CA CYS A 85 -8.42 4.16 15.17
C CYS A 85 -7.52 3.47 14.12
N CYS A 86 -6.20 3.57 14.30
CA CYS A 86 -5.26 2.93 13.38
C CYS A 86 -5.49 1.41 13.30
N THR A 87 -5.59 0.89 12.07
CA THR A 87 -5.88 -0.52 11.77
C THR A 87 -4.66 -1.45 11.88
N ILE A 88 -3.45 -0.90 11.94
CA ILE A 88 -2.18 -1.64 12.01
C ILE A 88 -1.63 -1.73 13.44
N THR A 89 -1.74 -0.67 14.23
CA THR A 89 -1.27 -0.66 15.62
C THR A 89 -2.43 -0.78 16.61
N GLU A 90 -2.11 -1.04 17.87
CA GLU A 90 -3.03 -0.88 18.99
C GLU A 90 -3.51 0.58 19.15
N PRO A 91 -4.66 0.82 19.82
CA PRO A 91 -5.22 2.16 19.91
C PRO A 91 -4.33 2.96 20.84
N SER A 92 -3.82 4.09 20.38
CA SER A 92 -3.09 5.01 21.26
C SER A 92 -4.01 5.44 22.39
N THR A 93 -3.53 5.39 23.63
CA THR A 93 -4.22 5.96 24.81
C THR A 93 -4.24 7.49 24.81
N ILE A 94 -3.71 8.12 23.75
CA ILE A 94 -3.44 9.56 23.64
C ILE A 94 -4.62 10.31 22.98
N PHE A 95 -5.60 9.62 22.40
CA PHE A 95 -6.74 10.28 21.78
C PHE A 95 -7.64 10.89 22.86
N THR A 96 -7.75 12.22 22.86
CA THR A 96 -8.76 12.92 23.66
C THR A 96 -10.12 12.78 23.00
N GLU A 97 -11.21 12.81 23.78
CA GLU A 97 -12.57 12.84 23.23
C GLU A 97 -12.79 14.02 22.27
N GLU A 98 -12.02 15.10 22.46
CA GLU A 98 -12.06 16.31 21.63
C GLU A 98 -11.47 16.09 20.22
N HIS A 99 -10.43 15.26 20.07
CA HIS A 99 -9.73 15.02 18.81
C HIS A 99 -9.44 13.53 18.55
N PRO A 100 -10.47 12.69 18.39
CA PRO A 100 -10.33 11.23 18.32
C PRO A 100 -9.57 10.71 17.09
N PHE A 101 -9.33 11.56 16.08
CA PHE A 101 -8.65 11.21 14.84
C PHE A 101 -7.41 12.07 14.58
N GLN A 102 -6.85 12.71 15.62
CA GLN A 102 -5.59 13.42 15.51
C GLN A 102 -4.46 12.45 15.10
N ASP A 103 -3.62 12.86 14.15
CA ASP A 103 -2.52 12.05 13.59
C ASP A 103 -2.93 10.72 12.94
N ILE A 104 -4.19 10.62 12.51
CA ILE A 104 -4.72 9.47 11.77
C ILE A 104 -5.29 9.94 10.42
N ASP A 105 -4.81 9.31 9.35
CA ASP A 105 -5.19 9.60 7.98
C ASP A 105 -6.05 8.48 7.37
N ALA A 106 -6.91 8.89 6.43
CA ALA A 106 -7.60 7.98 5.53
C ALA A 106 -6.69 7.59 4.35
N THR A 107 -6.18 6.37 4.37
CA THR A 107 -5.19 5.88 3.39
C THR A 107 -5.84 5.01 2.34
N HIS A 108 -5.67 5.36 1.06
CA HIS A 108 -6.04 4.48 -0.05
C HIS A 108 -5.05 3.32 -0.21
N VAL A 109 -5.56 2.10 -0.43
CA VAL A 109 -4.74 0.93 -0.78
C VAL A 109 -4.26 1.07 -2.22
N PHE A 110 -5.19 1.14 -3.17
CA PHE A 110 -4.92 1.50 -4.55
C PHE A 110 -5.02 3.02 -4.72
N PRO A 111 -3.96 3.70 -5.20
CA PRO A 111 -3.91 5.14 -5.23
C PRO A 111 -4.85 5.74 -6.29
N VAL A 112 -5.61 6.77 -5.92
CA VAL A 112 -6.59 7.45 -6.79
C VAL A 112 -5.96 8.00 -8.08
N ILE A 113 -4.73 8.49 -7.96
CA ILE A 113 -3.93 9.05 -9.06
C ILE A 113 -3.65 8.05 -10.19
N ARG A 114 -3.87 6.75 -9.97
CA ARG A 114 -3.65 5.69 -10.96
C ARG A 114 -4.95 5.24 -11.60
N LEU A 115 -5.92 6.14 -11.78
CA LEU A 115 -7.24 5.82 -12.32
C LEU A 115 -7.19 5.14 -13.71
N GLU A 116 -6.27 5.52 -14.58
CA GLU A 116 -6.13 4.88 -15.89
C GLU A 116 -5.69 3.41 -15.76
N GLU A 117 -4.77 3.12 -14.84
CA GLU A 117 -4.35 1.76 -14.56
C GLU A 117 -5.41 0.95 -13.84
N TRP A 118 -6.15 1.60 -12.94
CA TRP A 118 -7.34 1.04 -12.32
C TRP A 118 -8.32 0.52 -13.38
N ARG A 119 -8.61 1.36 -14.39
CA ARG A 119 -9.50 1.05 -15.51
C ARG A 119 -8.92 -0.05 -16.41
N ARG A 120 -7.66 0.10 -16.86
CA ARG A 120 -6.99 -0.84 -17.77
C ARG A 120 -6.83 -2.23 -17.17
N GLY A 121 -6.51 -2.31 -15.87
CA GLY A 121 -6.40 -3.57 -15.13
C GLY A 121 -7.74 -4.15 -14.70
N GLY A 122 -8.84 -3.45 -14.95
CA GLY A 122 -10.19 -3.88 -14.58
C GLY A 122 -10.43 -3.92 -13.08
N TYR A 123 -9.62 -3.26 -12.25
CA TYR A 123 -9.62 -3.41 -10.78
C TYR A 123 -10.93 -2.97 -10.08
N TRP A 124 -11.87 -2.38 -10.81
CA TRP A 124 -13.23 -2.10 -10.33
C TRP A 124 -13.92 -3.35 -9.77
N HIS A 125 -13.61 -4.55 -10.29
CA HIS A 125 -14.16 -5.81 -9.76
C HIS A 125 -13.69 -6.15 -8.33
N CYS A 126 -12.62 -5.51 -7.84
CA CYS A 126 -12.13 -5.68 -6.48
C CYS A 126 -13.00 -4.95 -5.45
N ILE A 127 -13.96 -4.12 -5.89
CA ILE A 127 -14.90 -3.39 -5.06
C ILE A 127 -16.29 -4.03 -5.20
N THR A 128 -16.89 -4.35 -4.06
CA THR A 128 -18.26 -4.90 -3.94
C THR A 128 -19.21 -3.91 -3.26
N ASP A 129 -18.72 -2.73 -2.92
CA ASP A 129 -19.48 -1.64 -2.31
C ASP A 129 -20.52 -1.11 -3.30
N THR A 130 -21.80 -1.23 -2.94
CA THR A 130 -22.93 -0.83 -3.80
C THR A 130 -23.51 0.53 -3.45
N ARG A 131 -22.80 1.33 -2.63
CA ARG A 131 -23.22 2.70 -2.32
C ARG A 131 -23.28 3.55 -3.59
N PRO A 132 -24.09 4.62 -3.62
CA PRO A 132 -24.23 5.48 -4.79
C PRO A 132 -22.88 6.08 -5.24
N ASN A 133 -22.72 6.30 -6.55
CA ASN A 133 -21.53 6.94 -7.11
C ASN A 133 -21.28 8.33 -6.52
N SER A 134 -22.32 9.02 -6.05
CA SER A 134 -22.18 10.31 -5.36
C SER A 134 -21.48 10.22 -3.99
N GLU A 135 -21.23 9.01 -3.49
CA GLU A 135 -20.50 8.72 -2.25
C GLU A 135 -19.13 8.08 -2.50
N ILE A 136 -18.97 7.25 -3.54
CA ILE A 136 -17.75 6.45 -3.79
C ILE A 136 -17.08 6.72 -5.15
N GLY A 137 -17.67 7.59 -5.97
CA GLY A 137 -17.27 7.91 -7.33
C GLY A 137 -17.60 6.79 -8.32
N ASP A 138 -17.70 7.13 -9.61
CA ASP A 138 -17.96 6.14 -10.68
C ASP A 138 -16.91 5.03 -10.76
N SER A 139 -15.69 5.30 -10.30
CA SER A 139 -14.59 4.33 -10.28
C SER A 139 -14.64 3.36 -9.10
N GLY A 140 -15.39 3.69 -8.04
CA GLY A 140 -15.37 2.99 -6.75
C GLY A 140 -14.10 3.22 -5.92
N LEU A 141 -13.15 4.05 -6.37
CA LEU A 141 -11.87 4.28 -5.68
C LEU A 141 -12.03 4.92 -4.29
N TYR A 142 -13.13 5.64 -4.04
CA TYR A 142 -13.45 6.25 -2.75
C TYR A 142 -14.31 5.35 -1.85
N SER A 143 -14.46 4.06 -2.20
CA SER A 143 -15.04 3.07 -1.31
C SER A 143 -14.12 2.81 -0.10
N ALA A 144 -14.70 2.56 1.07
CA ALA A 144 -13.95 2.10 2.24
C ALA A 144 -13.22 0.78 1.99
N GLN A 145 -13.67 -0.03 1.02
CA GLN A 145 -13.01 -1.25 0.61
C GLN A 145 -11.64 -0.99 -0.06
N ASN A 146 -11.40 0.21 -0.59
CA ASN A 146 -10.09 0.65 -1.09
C ASN A 146 -9.28 1.39 0.00
N GLY A 147 -9.63 1.27 1.28
CA GLY A 147 -9.05 2.13 2.30
C GLY A 147 -8.74 1.48 3.64
N LEU A 148 -7.78 2.08 4.34
CA LEU A 148 -7.40 1.79 5.71
C LEU A 148 -7.26 3.09 6.49
N LEU A 149 -7.67 3.10 7.75
CA LEU A 149 -7.39 4.19 8.66
C LEU A 149 -6.03 3.94 9.34
N LEU A 150 -5.05 4.84 9.13
CA LEU A 150 -3.65 4.65 9.54
C LEU A 150 -3.09 5.85 10.29
N ARG A 151 -2.20 5.61 11.25
CA ARG A 151 -1.39 6.68 11.86
C ARG A 151 -0.50 7.32 10.80
N ALA A 152 -0.26 8.63 10.88
CA ALA A 152 0.42 9.39 9.82
C ALA A 152 1.81 8.84 9.43
N ASP A 153 2.62 8.39 10.40
CA ASP A 153 3.91 7.73 10.17
C ASP A 153 3.76 6.38 9.44
N ILE A 154 2.78 5.57 9.85
CA ILE A 154 2.47 4.28 9.21
C ILE A 154 1.93 4.50 7.80
N HIS A 155 1.12 5.54 7.58
CA HIS A 155 0.64 5.93 6.26
C HIS A 155 1.82 6.24 5.32
N ALA A 156 2.83 6.98 5.78
CA ALA A 156 4.04 7.24 4.99
C ALA A 156 4.77 5.94 4.62
N HIS A 157 4.99 5.04 5.58
CA HIS A 157 5.60 3.73 5.32
C HIS A 157 4.77 2.83 4.39
N PHE A 158 3.44 2.89 4.50
CA PHE A 158 2.52 2.15 3.65
C PHE A 158 2.58 2.67 2.20
N ASN A 159 2.51 3.99 1.98
CA ASN A 159 2.64 4.60 0.65
C ASN A 159 4.01 4.32 0.02
N GLY A 160 5.08 4.32 0.82
CA GLY A 160 6.43 3.95 0.39
C GLY A 160 6.64 2.46 0.14
N PHE A 161 5.58 1.64 0.18
CA PHE A 161 5.63 0.19 0.01
C PHE A 161 6.62 -0.51 0.96
N GLN A 162 6.73 0.03 2.17
CA GLN A 162 7.57 -0.52 3.24
C GLN A 162 6.76 -1.42 4.18
N ILE A 163 5.43 -1.28 4.17
CA ILE A 163 4.49 -2.13 4.92
C ILE A 163 3.50 -2.73 3.93
N GLY A 164 3.41 -4.06 3.93
CA GLY A 164 2.42 -4.84 3.21
C GLY A 164 1.50 -5.59 4.15
N ILE A 165 0.35 -6.05 3.65
CA ILE A 165 -0.59 -6.88 4.39
C ILE A 165 -0.93 -8.08 3.51
N ASP A 166 -0.78 -9.28 4.05
CA ASP A 166 -1.10 -10.53 3.37
C ASP A 166 -2.51 -11.01 3.79
N PRO A 167 -3.54 -10.80 2.96
CA PRO A 167 -4.90 -11.23 3.29
C PRO A 167 -5.05 -12.76 3.31
N ASP A 168 -4.16 -13.49 2.64
CA ASP A 168 -4.19 -14.97 2.58
C ASP A 168 -3.53 -15.61 3.81
N ALA A 169 -2.68 -14.87 4.51
CA ALA A 169 -2.12 -15.24 5.80
C ALA A 169 -2.89 -14.58 6.97
N ASN A 170 -4.22 -14.62 6.96
CA ASN A 170 -5.08 -14.02 8.00
C ASN A 170 -4.84 -12.50 8.19
N TYR A 171 -4.58 -11.76 7.11
CA TYR A 171 -4.26 -10.33 7.14
C TYR A 171 -3.00 -10.00 7.93
N LYS A 172 -1.98 -10.86 7.80
CA LYS A 172 -0.69 -10.66 8.46
C LYS A 172 0.00 -9.40 7.94
N ILE A 173 0.51 -8.57 8.85
CA ILE A 173 1.31 -7.39 8.54
C ILE A 173 2.76 -7.81 8.26
N ILE A 174 3.32 -7.30 7.18
CA ILE A 174 4.69 -7.57 6.72
C ILE A 174 5.43 -6.24 6.64
N VAL A 175 6.52 -6.11 7.41
CA VAL A 175 7.38 -4.93 7.40
C VAL A 175 8.62 -5.26 6.58
N PHE A 176 8.88 -4.47 5.55
CA PHE A 176 10.03 -4.60 4.67
C PHE A 176 11.11 -3.59 5.06
N GLY A 177 11.78 -3.82 6.20
CA GLY A 177 12.81 -2.93 6.72
C GLY A 177 12.96 -3.07 8.24
N SER A 178 13.40 -1.98 8.88
CA SER A 178 13.43 -1.89 10.34
C SER A 178 12.00 -1.89 10.89
N ASP A 179 11.76 -2.66 11.95
CA ASP A 179 10.48 -2.77 12.64
C ASP A 179 10.62 -2.44 14.14
N PRO A 180 10.94 -1.17 14.48
CA PRO A 180 11.20 -0.79 15.87
C PRO A 180 9.95 -0.87 16.75
N THR A 181 8.75 -0.85 16.15
CA THR A 181 7.46 -0.92 16.84
C THR A 181 6.90 -2.33 16.92
N GLY A 182 7.57 -3.33 16.33
CA GLY A 182 7.16 -4.74 16.41
C GLY A 182 5.82 -5.04 15.72
N MET A 183 5.49 -4.29 14.65
CA MET A 183 4.24 -4.48 13.90
C MET A 183 4.31 -5.72 13.00
N GLY A 184 5.51 -6.12 12.57
CA GLY A 184 5.76 -7.25 11.72
C GLY A 184 5.25 -8.56 12.31
N GLY A 185 4.43 -9.26 11.55
CA GLY A 185 3.85 -10.54 11.93
C GLY A 185 2.67 -10.48 12.90
N THR A 186 2.21 -9.28 13.25
CA THR A 186 0.86 -9.05 13.78
C THR A 186 -0.17 -9.12 12.64
N HIS A 187 -1.44 -8.84 12.94
CA HIS A 187 -2.54 -8.91 11.96
C HIS A 187 -3.32 -7.60 11.93
N LEU A 188 -3.88 -7.30 10.76
CA LEU A 188 -4.80 -6.19 10.59
C LEU A 188 -5.98 -6.31 11.55
N ARG A 189 -6.44 -5.19 12.10
CA ARG A 189 -7.58 -5.18 13.00
C ARG A 189 -8.88 -5.68 12.37
N ASP A 190 -9.71 -6.26 13.22
CA ASP A 190 -11.02 -6.83 12.87
C ASP A 190 -11.93 -5.82 12.18
N SER A 191 -11.90 -4.55 12.59
CA SER A 191 -12.70 -3.49 11.98
C SER A 191 -12.47 -3.35 10.46
N ALA A 192 -11.22 -3.54 10.02
CA ALA A 192 -10.83 -3.39 8.63
C ALA A 192 -10.96 -4.70 7.84
N ARG A 193 -10.91 -5.88 8.49
CA ARG A 193 -10.95 -7.18 7.80
C ARG A 193 -12.30 -7.91 7.87
N SER A 194 -13.31 -7.35 8.56
CA SER A 194 -14.62 -7.96 8.74
C SER A 194 -15.78 -7.04 8.30
N GLY A 195 -16.95 -7.63 8.03
CA GLY A 195 -18.13 -6.92 7.54
C GLY A 195 -18.12 -6.63 6.04
N THR A 196 -19.18 -5.98 5.55
CA THR A 196 -19.38 -5.68 4.12
C THR A 196 -18.50 -4.55 3.61
N GLN A 197 -18.03 -3.68 4.49
CA GLN A 197 -17.14 -2.54 4.16
C GLN A 197 -15.67 -2.83 4.48
N ARG A 198 -15.31 -4.10 4.72
CA ARG A 198 -13.93 -4.54 4.93
C ARG A 198 -13.03 -4.16 3.76
N VAL A 199 -11.76 -3.92 4.02
CA VAL A 199 -10.75 -3.71 2.98
C VAL A 199 -10.74 -4.90 2.01
N SER A 200 -10.62 -4.60 0.72
CA SER A 200 -10.61 -5.59 -0.34
C SER A 200 -9.34 -6.45 -0.27
N PRO A 201 -9.45 -7.79 -0.15
CA PRO A 201 -8.29 -8.68 -0.21
C PRO A 201 -7.52 -8.54 -1.51
N ASP A 202 -8.19 -8.34 -2.64
CA ASP A 202 -7.54 -8.24 -3.94
C ASP A 202 -6.68 -6.97 -4.04
N LEU A 203 -7.12 -5.87 -3.44
CA LEU A 203 -6.33 -4.65 -3.36
C LEU A 203 -5.16 -4.80 -2.40
N LEU A 204 -5.32 -5.53 -1.29
CA LEU A 204 -4.20 -5.85 -0.42
C LEU A 204 -3.17 -6.76 -1.12
N ARG A 205 -3.60 -7.73 -1.92
CA ARG A 205 -2.69 -8.55 -2.76
C ARG A 205 -1.94 -7.68 -3.76
N TRP A 206 -2.64 -6.75 -4.42
CA TRP A 206 -2.00 -5.78 -5.31
C TRP A 206 -0.93 -4.96 -4.57
N HIS A 207 -1.26 -4.41 -3.40
CA HIS A 207 -0.35 -3.60 -2.60
C HIS A 207 0.86 -4.40 -2.11
N LEU A 208 0.64 -5.62 -1.63
CA LEU A 208 1.71 -6.52 -1.21
C LEU A 208 2.65 -6.84 -2.37
N ARG A 209 2.11 -7.07 -3.58
CA ARG A 209 2.92 -7.27 -4.79
C ARG A 209 3.77 -6.04 -5.10
N MET A 210 3.24 -4.82 -4.93
CA MET A 210 4.05 -3.59 -5.07
C MET A 210 5.15 -3.51 -4.00
N CYS A 211 4.89 -3.92 -2.76
CA CYS A 211 5.93 -4.04 -1.74
C CYS A 211 7.05 -4.98 -2.17
N LEU A 212 6.71 -6.13 -2.77
CA LEU A 212 7.70 -7.06 -3.30
C LEU A 212 8.51 -6.43 -4.44
N TYR A 213 7.87 -5.76 -5.42
CA TYR A 213 8.60 -5.10 -6.52
C TYR A 213 9.47 -3.93 -6.07
N ASN A 214 9.11 -3.27 -4.96
CA ASN A 214 9.92 -2.19 -4.42
C ASN A 214 11.18 -2.72 -3.71
N ARG A 215 11.13 -3.94 -3.16
CA ARG A 215 12.15 -4.49 -2.26
C ARG A 215 13.03 -5.57 -2.90
N PHE A 216 12.47 -6.36 -3.80
CA PHE A 216 13.16 -7.42 -4.51
C PHE A 216 13.40 -6.98 -5.96
N LYS A 217 14.59 -6.45 -6.22
CA LYS A 217 15.05 -6.12 -7.57
C LYS A 217 16.34 -6.86 -7.86
N ALA A 218 16.44 -7.47 -9.03
CA ALA A 218 17.70 -7.97 -9.55
C ALA A 218 18.54 -6.79 -10.06
N ASN A 219 19.84 -6.76 -9.74
CA ASN A 219 20.81 -5.78 -10.23
C ASN A 219 20.49 -4.30 -9.94
N ALA A 220 19.89 -3.98 -8.79
CA ALA A 220 19.34 -2.65 -8.55
C ALA A 220 20.41 -1.57 -8.33
N GLU A 221 20.49 -0.62 -9.27
CA GLU A 221 20.80 0.76 -8.90
C GLU A 221 19.75 1.25 -7.88
N PRO A 222 20.14 2.04 -6.86
CA PRO A 222 19.21 2.56 -5.87
C PRO A 222 18.06 3.29 -6.55
N ARG A 223 16.84 2.98 -6.15
CA ARG A 223 15.69 3.74 -6.63
C ARG A 223 15.82 5.17 -6.09
N PRO A 224 15.75 6.21 -6.94
CA PRO A 224 15.81 7.57 -6.44
C PRO A 224 14.67 7.81 -5.47
N MET A 225 15.02 8.26 -4.28
CA MET A 225 14.08 8.69 -3.26
C MET A 225 13.65 10.11 -3.58
N TRP A 226 12.35 10.37 -3.59
CA TRP A 226 11.85 11.73 -3.72
C TRP A 226 11.76 12.38 -2.35
N GLU A 227 12.16 13.64 -2.27
CA GLU A 227 11.89 14.47 -1.11
C GLU A 227 10.41 14.88 -1.12
N GLU A 228 9.73 14.63 -0.01
CA GLU A 228 8.31 15.00 0.14
C GLU A 228 8.14 16.48 0.53
N ASP A 229 9.12 17.06 1.21
CA ASP A 229 9.13 18.46 1.62
C ASP A 229 9.72 19.32 0.49
N LEU A 230 8.82 19.84 -0.35
CA LEU A 230 9.18 20.80 -1.39
C LEU A 230 9.34 22.20 -0.78
N GLU A 231 10.36 22.93 -1.22
CA GLU A 231 10.66 24.29 -0.75
C GLU A 231 9.63 25.32 -1.29
N GLU A 232 9.88 26.62 -1.08
CA GLU A 232 8.98 27.71 -1.50
C GLU A 232 8.72 27.75 -3.02
N ASP A 233 9.60 27.16 -3.84
CA ASP A 233 9.36 26.88 -5.26
C ASP A 233 9.20 25.36 -5.50
N PRO A 234 7.98 24.81 -5.39
CA PRO A 234 7.75 23.38 -5.55
C PRO A 234 8.12 22.85 -6.93
N ILE A 235 7.98 23.66 -7.99
CA ILE A 235 8.30 23.24 -9.36
C ILE A 235 9.81 23.18 -9.54
N GLY A 236 10.52 24.22 -9.08
CA GLY A 236 11.98 24.23 -9.03
C GLY A 236 12.54 23.06 -8.24
N SER A 237 12.01 22.79 -7.04
CA SER A 237 12.41 21.65 -6.21
C SER A 237 12.18 20.31 -6.93
N ILE A 238 11.05 20.12 -7.62
CA ILE A 238 10.78 18.88 -8.38
C ILE A 238 11.77 18.70 -9.53
N LEU A 239 12.08 19.76 -10.28
CA LEU A 239 13.03 19.70 -11.41
C LEU A 239 14.46 19.35 -10.98
N MET A 240 14.81 19.63 -9.72
CA MET A 240 16.09 19.26 -9.13
C MET A 240 16.14 17.81 -8.61
N GLN A 241 15.00 17.13 -8.50
CA GLN A 241 14.95 15.74 -8.06
C GLN A 241 15.16 14.74 -9.21
N PRO A 242 15.70 13.55 -8.95
CA PRO A 242 15.78 12.51 -9.96
C PRO A 242 14.38 12.04 -10.39
N ASP A 243 14.22 11.67 -11.66
CA ASP A 243 12.92 11.32 -12.25
C ASP A 243 11.87 12.45 -12.11
N ALA A 244 12.31 13.70 -12.31
CA ALA A 244 11.48 14.90 -12.21
C ALA A 244 10.19 14.83 -13.04
N ALA A 245 10.23 14.19 -14.22
CA ALA A 245 9.05 14.00 -15.06
C ALA A 245 8.01 13.11 -14.37
N GLY A 246 8.43 11.97 -13.83
CA GLY A 246 7.57 11.08 -13.03
C GLY A 246 7.05 11.78 -11.78
N ARG A 247 7.89 12.54 -11.06
CA ARG A 247 7.46 13.32 -9.89
C ARG A 247 6.41 14.37 -10.26
N MET A 248 6.64 15.09 -11.36
CA MET A 248 5.74 16.14 -11.84
C MET A 248 4.38 15.57 -12.24
N GLU A 249 4.35 14.44 -12.94
CA GLU A 249 3.11 13.72 -13.25
C GLU A 249 2.33 13.38 -11.97
N VAL A 250 3.02 12.79 -10.98
CA VAL A 250 2.38 12.40 -9.72
C VAL A 250 1.88 13.63 -8.93
N GLU A 251 2.60 14.75 -8.95
CA GLU A 251 2.17 16.00 -8.30
C GLU A 251 0.98 16.64 -9.02
N LEU A 252 1.02 16.73 -10.34
CA LEU A 252 -0.06 17.33 -11.14
C LEU A 252 -1.37 16.57 -10.98
N PHE A 253 -1.38 15.24 -11.06
CA PHE A 253 -2.62 14.49 -10.83
C PHE A 253 -3.06 14.53 -9.35
N THR A 254 -2.12 14.61 -8.40
CA THR A 254 -2.47 14.73 -6.98
C THR A 254 -3.14 16.07 -6.70
N ARG A 255 -2.66 17.17 -7.29
CA ARG A 255 -3.17 18.53 -7.03
C ARG A 255 -4.29 18.96 -7.97
N LEU A 256 -4.22 18.60 -9.24
CA LEU A 256 -5.10 19.08 -10.31
C LEU A 256 -6.04 18.00 -10.87
N GLY A 257 -5.89 16.73 -10.49
CA GLY A 257 -6.73 15.65 -11.00
C GLY A 257 -8.24 15.80 -10.72
N GLY A 258 -8.64 16.75 -9.86
CA GLY A 258 -10.05 17.11 -9.64
C GLY A 258 -10.65 18.03 -10.71
N LEU A 259 -9.85 18.59 -11.63
CA LEU A 259 -10.30 19.43 -12.76
C LEU A 259 -10.54 18.64 -14.04
N VAL A 260 -10.14 17.37 -14.07
CA VAL A 260 -10.11 16.52 -15.28
C VAL A 260 -10.85 15.18 -15.08
N ALA A 261 -11.40 14.94 -13.88
CA ALA A 261 -12.16 13.74 -13.55
C ALA A 261 -13.64 13.89 -13.91
#